data_AF-A0A1I0JCS6-F1
#
_entry.id   AF-A0A1I0JCS6-F1
#
_cell.length_a   1.000
_cell.length_b   1.000
_cell.length_c   1.000
_cell.angle_alpha   90.00
_cell.angle_beta   90.00
_cell.angle_gamma   90.00
#
_symmetry.space_group_name_H-M   'P 1'
#
loop_
_entity.id
_entity.type
_entity.pdbx_description
1 polymer ?
#
loop_
_entity_poly.entity_id
_entity_poly.type
_entity_poly.pdbx_seq_one_letter_code
_entity_poly.pdbx_strand_id
1 'polypeptide(L)'
;MARSRREWWSTIAEAREWLTFGMTHAGIPFEVFVAALKDLERQFASEARTPAERLHLKRLTALDAVDEAFGQYRPWGDFGPWLRRIKRLGFPDLWNRFHISTIYVQSLPNFRERAPDAFAMLADTERRVRRLRRAHPSRQQMLDGIGHARIEAARYGIHPPEKLKR
;
A
#
# COMPACT_ATOMS: atom_id res chain seq x y z
N MET A 1 27.53 -7.59 -20.65
CA MET A 1 27.43 -8.61 -19.57
C MET A 1 25.98 -8.66 -19.10
N ALA A 2 25.40 -9.85 -18.93
CA ALA A 2 24.04 -9.97 -18.41
C ALA A 2 24.05 -9.59 -16.92
N ARG A 3 23.21 -8.62 -16.53
CA ARG A 3 23.05 -8.21 -15.13
C ARG A 3 22.58 -9.39 -14.28
N SER A 4 23.13 -9.55 -13.07
CA SER A 4 22.65 -10.55 -12.12
C SER A 4 21.21 -10.25 -11.71
N ARG A 5 20.48 -11.26 -11.20
CA ARG A 5 19.08 -11.03 -10.78
C ARG A 5 18.97 -10.08 -9.60
N ARG A 6 19.97 -10.10 -8.71
CA ARG A 6 20.05 -9.19 -7.56
C ARG A 6 20.21 -7.75 -8.03
N GLU A 7 21.18 -7.49 -8.90
CA GLU A 7 21.39 -6.16 -9.47
C GLU A 7 20.16 -5.69 -10.27
N TRP A 8 19.46 -6.58 -10.97
CA TRP A 8 18.21 -6.22 -11.67
C TRP A 8 17.13 -5.74 -10.69
N TRP A 9 16.93 -6.45 -9.58
CA TRP A 9 16.00 -6.02 -8.54
C TRP A 9 16.44 -4.73 -7.85
N SER A 10 17.73 -4.51 -7.65
CA SER A 10 18.26 -3.22 -7.16
C SER A 10 17.94 -2.08 -8.12
N THR A 11 18.14 -2.26 -9.42
CA THR A 11 17.77 -1.24 -10.41
C THR A 11 16.28 -0.93 -10.40
N ILE A 12 15.42 -1.94 -10.24
CA ILE A 12 13.97 -1.70 -10.11
C ILE A 12 13.68 -0.88 -8.87
N ALA A 13 14.26 -1.26 -7.72
CA ALA A 13 14.05 -0.54 -6.47
C ALA A 13 14.46 0.93 -6.58
N GLU A 14 15.67 1.20 -7.09
CA GLU A 14 16.18 2.56 -7.30
C GLU A 14 15.31 3.35 -8.29
N ALA A 15 14.98 2.77 -9.44
CA ALA A 15 14.17 3.46 -10.44
C ALA A 15 12.77 3.81 -9.91
N ARG A 16 12.18 2.93 -9.09
CA ARG A 16 10.91 3.21 -8.43
C ARG A 16 11.05 4.30 -7.38
N GLU A 17 12.05 4.21 -6.51
CA GLU A 17 12.29 5.20 -5.46
C GLU A 17 12.47 6.61 -6.05
N TRP A 18 13.32 6.74 -7.08
CA TRP A 18 13.51 8.02 -7.76
C TRP A 18 12.24 8.54 -8.43
N LEU A 19 11.48 7.65 -9.06
CA LEU A 19 10.21 8.04 -9.68
C LEU A 19 9.21 8.52 -8.64
N THR A 20 8.95 7.72 -7.60
CA THR A 20 7.95 8.05 -6.58
C THR A 20 8.37 9.30 -5.80
N PHE A 21 9.60 9.34 -5.29
CA PHE A 21 10.09 10.49 -4.52
C PHE A 21 10.11 11.77 -5.36
N GLY A 22 10.65 11.70 -6.58
CA GLY A 22 10.75 12.86 -7.46
C GLY A 22 9.39 13.42 -7.85
N MET A 23 8.42 12.56 -8.18
CA MET A 23 7.09 13.00 -8.60
C MET A 23 6.24 13.52 -7.44
N THR A 24 6.30 12.88 -6.26
CA THR A 24 5.61 13.37 -5.07
C THR A 24 6.19 14.72 -4.64
N HIS A 25 7.52 14.88 -4.66
CA HIS A 25 8.17 16.16 -4.33
C HIS A 25 7.79 17.28 -5.30
N ALA A 26 7.67 16.97 -6.60
CA ALA A 26 7.26 17.92 -7.63
C ALA A 26 5.74 18.19 -7.67
N GLY A 27 4.94 17.54 -6.79
CA GLY A 27 3.49 17.74 -6.74
C GLY A 27 2.77 17.33 -8.03
N ILE A 28 3.28 16.29 -8.71
CA ILE A 28 2.76 15.85 -10.00
C ILE A 28 1.31 15.34 -9.84
N PRO A 29 0.38 15.67 -10.76
CA PRO A 29 -0.98 15.16 -10.71
C PRO A 29 -1.04 13.63 -10.67
N PHE A 30 -1.95 13.09 -9.85
CA PHE A 30 -2.12 11.65 -9.63
C PHE A 30 -2.21 10.82 -10.92
N GLU A 31 -2.91 11.31 -11.94
CA GLU A 31 -3.11 10.60 -13.20
C GLU A 31 -1.79 10.43 -13.97
N VAL A 32 -0.93 11.46 -13.91
CA VAL A 32 0.40 11.45 -14.52
C VAL A 32 1.33 10.52 -13.73
N PHE A 33 1.27 10.56 -12.40
CA PHE A 33 1.99 9.63 -11.53
C PHE A 33 1.66 8.16 -11.84
N VAL A 34 0.37 7.85 -11.93
CA VAL A 34 -0.11 6.51 -12.25
C VAL A 34 0.31 6.07 -13.66
N ALA A 35 0.30 6.99 -14.64
CA ALA A 35 0.78 6.68 -15.99
C ALA A 35 2.27 6.29 -15.96
N ALA A 36 3.10 7.07 -15.27
CA ALA A 36 4.53 6.81 -15.15
C ALA A 36 4.82 5.47 -14.43
N LEU A 37 4.09 5.13 -13.36
CA LEU A 37 4.21 3.83 -12.71
C LEU A 37 3.88 2.66 -13.64
N LYS A 38 2.86 2.81 -14.50
CA LYS A 38 2.50 1.78 -15.49
C LYS A 38 3.55 1.66 -16.58
N ASP A 39 4.15 2.76 -17.02
CA ASP A 39 5.27 2.75 -17.97
C ASP A 39 6.47 1.99 -17.40
N LEU A 40 6.82 2.30 -16.15
CA LEU A 40 7.90 1.61 -15.45
C LEU A 40 7.60 0.11 -15.25
N GLU A 41 6.35 -0.24 -14.90
CA GLU A 41 5.91 -1.64 -14.84
C GLU A 41 6.11 -2.35 -16.19
N ARG A 42 5.68 -1.71 -17.30
CA ARG A 42 5.78 -2.30 -18.65
C ARG A 42 7.22 -2.51 -19.06
N GLN A 43 8.09 -1.53 -18.80
CA GLN A 43 9.52 -1.62 -19.09
C GLN A 43 10.12 -2.85 -18.41
N PHE A 44 10.00 -2.97 -17.09
CA PHE A 44 10.58 -4.09 -16.36
C PHE A 44 9.83 -5.42 -16.57
N ALA A 45 8.55 -5.40 -16.90
CA ALA A 45 7.80 -6.64 -17.19
C ALA A 45 8.33 -7.36 -18.44
N SER A 46 8.90 -6.63 -19.40
CA SER A 46 9.57 -7.19 -20.58
C SER A 46 10.89 -7.91 -20.23
N GLU A 47 11.56 -7.45 -19.17
CA GLU A 47 12.82 -8.02 -18.66
C GLU A 47 12.62 -9.10 -17.57
N ALA A 48 11.38 -9.27 -17.11
CA ALA A 48 11.02 -10.27 -16.12
C ALA A 48 11.12 -11.68 -16.72
N ARG A 49 11.83 -12.56 -16.03
CA ARG A 49 12.06 -13.95 -16.44
C ARG A 49 10.90 -14.85 -16.06
N THR A 50 10.21 -14.55 -14.95
CA THR A 50 9.16 -15.43 -14.43
C THR A 50 7.79 -14.73 -14.28
N PRO A 51 6.68 -15.49 -14.31
CA PRO A 51 5.38 -14.96 -13.93
C PRO A 51 5.33 -14.36 -12.52
N ALA A 52 6.11 -14.92 -11.58
CA ALA A 52 6.18 -14.41 -10.21
C ALA A 52 6.83 -13.02 -10.14
N GLU A 53 7.89 -12.76 -10.92
CA GLU A 53 8.50 -11.44 -11.01
C GLU A 53 7.53 -10.42 -11.62
N ARG A 54 6.83 -10.79 -12.71
CA ARG A 54 5.79 -9.94 -13.31
C ARG A 54 4.65 -9.65 -12.34
N LEU A 55 4.24 -10.64 -11.54
CA LEU A 55 3.24 -10.45 -10.49
C LEU A 55 3.75 -9.50 -9.40
N HIS A 56 5.02 -9.62 -8.99
CA HIS A 56 5.61 -8.74 -8.00
C HIS A 56 5.66 -7.28 -8.49
N LEU A 57 6.06 -7.04 -9.74
CA LEU A 57 6.02 -5.70 -10.36
C LEU A 57 4.60 -5.09 -10.32
N LYS A 58 3.58 -5.88 -10.66
CA LYS A 58 2.17 -5.45 -10.59
C LYS A 58 1.73 -5.11 -9.17
N ARG A 59 2.24 -5.83 -8.17
CA ARG A 59 1.96 -5.56 -6.75
C ARG A 59 2.61 -4.25 -6.33
N LEU A 60 3.89 -4.02 -6.67
CA LEU A 60 4.58 -2.77 -6.38
C LEU A 60 3.85 -1.57 -6.99
N THR A 61 3.45 -1.65 -8.26
CA THR A 61 2.68 -0.58 -8.91
C THR A 61 1.34 -0.31 -8.25
N ALA A 62 0.66 -1.36 -7.77
CA ALA A 62 -0.58 -1.16 -7.04
C ALA A 62 -0.35 -0.58 -5.63
N LEU A 63 0.77 -0.87 -4.97
CA LEU A 63 1.11 -0.29 -3.67
C LEU A 63 1.42 1.20 -3.82
N ASP A 64 2.37 1.55 -4.69
CA ASP A 64 2.79 2.95 -4.91
C ASP A 64 1.62 3.84 -5.34
N ALA A 65 0.69 3.30 -6.16
CA ALA A 65 -0.50 4.04 -6.56
C ALA A 65 -1.52 4.26 -5.42
N VAL A 66 -1.65 3.33 -4.46
CA VAL A 66 -2.49 3.55 -3.28
C VAL A 66 -1.83 4.57 -2.34
N ASP A 67 -0.51 4.48 -2.17
CA ASP A 67 0.26 5.42 -1.35
C ASP A 67 0.15 6.85 -1.87
N GLU A 68 0.30 7.05 -3.18
CA GLU A 68 0.14 8.38 -3.77
C GLU A 68 -1.30 8.88 -3.71
N ALA A 69 -2.29 7.99 -3.91
CA ALA A 69 -3.70 8.35 -3.74
C ALA A 69 -4.00 8.81 -2.30
N PHE A 70 -3.36 8.20 -1.30
CA PHE A 70 -3.42 8.65 0.08
C PHE A 70 -2.72 10.01 0.27
N GLY A 71 -1.48 10.15 -0.22
CA GLY A 71 -0.69 11.37 -0.11
C GLY A 71 -1.35 12.61 -0.72
N GLN A 72 -2.10 12.43 -1.81
CA GLN A 72 -2.85 13.49 -2.48
C GLN A 72 -4.34 13.59 -2.04
N TYR A 73 -4.75 12.91 -0.97
CA TYR A 73 -6.13 12.92 -0.47
C TYR A 73 -7.19 12.61 -1.53
N ARG A 74 -6.90 11.65 -2.42
CA ARG A 74 -7.78 11.36 -3.56
C ARG A 74 -9.11 10.72 -3.12
N PRO A 75 -10.20 10.95 -3.89
CA PRO A 75 -11.50 10.32 -3.61
C PRO A 75 -11.46 8.82 -3.89
N TRP A 76 -12.52 8.12 -3.47
CA TRP A 76 -12.65 6.67 -3.67
C TRP A 76 -12.52 6.22 -5.13
N GLY A 77 -12.92 7.06 -6.08
CA GLY A 77 -12.80 6.79 -7.52
C GLY A 77 -11.37 6.49 -7.96
N ASP A 78 -10.40 7.09 -7.30
CA ASP A 78 -8.96 6.93 -7.59
C ASP A 78 -8.30 5.93 -6.64
N PHE A 79 -8.60 6.02 -5.34
CA PHE A 79 -8.02 5.14 -4.32
C PHE A 79 -8.53 3.68 -4.44
N GLY A 80 -9.85 3.53 -4.57
CA GLY A 80 -10.54 2.24 -4.51
C GLY A 80 -10.15 1.24 -5.59
N PRO A 81 -9.97 1.62 -6.88
CA PRO A 81 -9.48 0.70 -7.90
C PRO A 81 -8.11 0.10 -7.59
N TRP A 82 -7.16 0.88 -7.08
CA TRP A 82 -5.83 0.40 -6.73
C TRP A 82 -5.82 -0.47 -5.49
N LEU A 83 -6.61 -0.11 -4.46
CA LEU A 83 -6.81 -0.98 -3.29
C LEU A 83 -7.39 -2.34 -3.70
N ARG A 84 -8.43 -2.36 -4.54
CA ARG A 84 -9.00 -3.62 -5.05
C ARG A 84 -7.98 -4.42 -5.85
N ARG A 85 -7.16 -3.75 -6.65
CA ARG A 85 -6.09 -4.40 -7.43
C ARG A 85 -5.08 -5.08 -6.51
N ILE A 86 -4.54 -4.41 -5.50
CA ILE A 86 -3.56 -5.04 -4.58
C ILE A 86 -4.19 -6.15 -3.74
N LYS A 87 -5.45 -5.99 -3.28
CA LYS A 87 -6.20 -7.07 -2.59
C LYS A 87 -6.30 -8.32 -3.47
N ARG A 88 -6.60 -8.17 -4.77
CA ARG A 88 -6.71 -9.29 -5.73
C ARG A 88 -5.36 -9.92 -6.07
N LEU A 89 -4.31 -9.11 -6.23
CA LEU A 89 -2.96 -9.61 -6.51
C LEU A 89 -2.32 -10.27 -5.27
N GLY A 90 -2.82 -9.96 -4.08
CA GLY A 90 -2.23 -10.35 -2.80
C GLY A 90 -1.09 -9.41 -2.41
N PHE A 91 -1.03 -9.06 -1.12
CA PHE A 91 0.05 -8.26 -0.56
C PHE A 91 1.38 -9.05 -0.62
N PRO A 92 2.52 -8.42 -0.96
CA PRO A 92 3.81 -9.11 -0.99
C PRO A 92 4.20 -9.74 0.35
N ASP A 93 3.90 -9.04 1.44
CA ASP A 93 4.19 -9.49 2.80
C ASP A 93 3.20 -8.84 3.81
N LEU A 94 3.41 -9.16 5.09
CA LEU A 94 2.60 -8.61 6.18
C LEU A 94 2.85 -7.11 6.40
N TRP A 95 4.05 -6.60 6.10
CA TRP A 95 4.37 -5.18 6.26
C TRP A 95 3.55 -4.32 5.29
N ASN A 96 3.53 -4.70 4.02
CA ASN A 96 2.72 -4.07 2.99
C ASN A 96 1.22 -4.14 3.32
N ARG A 97 0.76 -5.30 3.82
CA ARG A 97 -0.63 -5.43 4.27
C ARG A 97 -0.95 -4.49 5.44
N PHE A 98 -0.03 -4.38 6.39
CA PHE A 98 -0.13 -3.47 7.52
C PHE A 98 -0.27 -2.03 7.03
N HIS A 99 0.71 -1.57 6.24
CA HIS A 99 0.76 -0.24 5.68
C HIS A 99 -0.51 0.14 4.90
N ILE A 100 -0.94 -0.71 3.96
CA ILE A 100 -2.15 -0.44 3.18
C ILE A 100 -3.42 -0.41 4.06
N SER A 101 -3.50 -1.26 5.08
CA SER A 101 -4.66 -1.25 5.99
C SER A 101 -4.72 -0.02 6.88
N THR A 102 -3.57 0.53 7.29
CA THR A 102 -3.52 1.77 8.09
C THR A 102 -3.90 2.98 7.25
N ILE A 103 -3.32 3.13 6.05
CA ILE A 103 -3.65 4.28 5.18
C ILE A 103 -5.11 4.22 4.72
N TYR A 104 -5.68 3.03 4.46
CA TYR A 104 -7.10 2.92 4.08
C TYR A 104 -8.03 3.47 5.18
N VAL A 105 -7.72 3.21 6.45
CA VAL A 105 -8.46 3.80 7.57
C VAL A 105 -8.22 5.30 7.70
N GLN A 106 -6.98 5.75 7.52
CA GLN A 106 -6.63 7.18 7.56
C GLN A 106 -7.24 7.99 6.41
N SER A 107 -7.52 7.36 5.27
CA SER A 107 -8.19 7.99 4.12
C SER A 107 -9.71 8.09 4.25
N LEU A 108 -10.32 7.51 5.29
CA LEU A 108 -11.78 7.51 5.46
C LEU A 108 -12.45 8.90 5.50
N PRO A 109 -11.80 10.01 5.88
CA PRO A 109 -12.39 11.34 5.72
C PRO A 109 -12.83 11.64 4.28
N ASN A 110 -12.18 11.04 3.27
CA ASN A 110 -12.48 11.23 1.85
C ASN A 110 -13.59 10.31 1.32
N PHE A 111 -13.97 9.26 2.06
CA PHE A 111 -14.95 8.25 1.64
C PHE A 111 -15.50 7.45 2.83
N ARG A 112 -16.23 8.14 3.71
CA ARG A 112 -16.68 7.62 5.01
C ARG A 112 -17.52 6.35 4.91
N GLU A 113 -18.25 6.17 3.81
CA GLU A 113 -19.08 4.99 3.55
C GLU A 113 -18.28 3.68 3.49
N ARG A 114 -16.95 3.76 3.32
CA ARG A 114 -16.05 2.59 3.30
C ARG A 114 -15.54 2.17 4.68
N ALA A 115 -15.89 2.89 5.75
CA ALA A 115 -15.41 2.59 7.10
C ALA A 115 -15.57 1.11 7.50
N PRO A 116 -16.71 0.43 7.24
CA PRO A 116 -16.83 -0.99 7.60
C PRO A 116 -15.78 -1.90 6.95
N ASP A 117 -15.48 -1.73 5.65
CA ASP A 117 -14.48 -2.53 4.93
C ASP A 117 -13.06 -2.18 5.39
N ALA A 118 -12.77 -0.90 5.59
CA ALA A 118 -11.46 -0.44 6.07
C ALA A 118 -11.12 -0.99 7.46
N PHE A 119 -12.05 -0.89 8.42
CA PHE A 119 -11.83 -1.44 9.76
C PHE A 119 -11.81 -2.97 9.79
N ALA A 120 -12.59 -3.64 8.93
CA ALA A 120 -12.52 -5.10 8.80
C ALA A 120 -11.12 -5.55 8.30
N MET A 121 -10.57 -4.84 7.33
CA MET A 121 -9.22 -5.09 6.82
C MET A 121 -8.15 -4.81 7.89
N LEU A 122 -8.25 -3.69 8.61
CA LEU A 122 -7.34 -3.35 9.71
C LEU A 122 -7.38 -4.39 10.84
N ALA A 123 -8.57 -4.85 11.23
CA ALA A 123 -8.72 -5.89 12.24
C ALA A 123 -8.12 -7.24 11.80
N ASP A 124 -8.24 -7.61 10.52
CA ASP A 124 -7.57 -8.81 10.01
C ASP A 124 -6.05 -8.69 10.00
N THR A 125 -5.53 -7.52 9.62
CA THR A 125 -4.10 -7.20 9.74
C THR A 125 -3.65 -7.34 11.18
N GLU A 126 -4.33 -6.71 12.14
CA GLU A 126 -3.95 -6.76 13.54
C GLU A 126 -3.92 -8.20 14.06
N ARG A 127 -4.92 -9.04 13.73
CA ARG A 127 -4.90 -10.46 14.10
C ARG A 127 -3.67 -11.18 13.57
N ARG A 128 -3.21 -10.86 12.36
CA ARG A 128 -1.99 -11.45 11.76
C ARG A 128 -0.73 -10.95 12.46
N VAL A 129 -0.64 -9.65 12.74
CA VAL A 129 0.49 -9.06 13.48
C VAL A 129 0.59 -9.65 14.89
N ARG A 130 -0.55 -9.82 15.59
CA ARG A 130 -0.58 -10.43 16.92
C ARG A 130 -0.08 -11.88 16.94
N ARG A 131 -0.16 -12.61 15.82
CA ARG A 131 0.38 -13.97 15.67
C ARG A 131 1.89 -14.01 15.46
N LEU A 132 2.54 -12.88 15.13
CA LEU A 132 4.00 -12.81 15.13
C LEU A 132 4.53 -13.07 16.55
N ARG A 133 5.71 -13.71 16.63
CA ARG A 133 6.41 -13.89 17.91
C ARG A 133 6.61 -12.54 18.58
N ARG A 134 6.50 -12.48 19.90
CA ARG A 134 6.67 -11.23 20.67
C ARG A 134 8.01 -10.54 20.41
N ALA A 135 9.08 -11.33 20.23
CA ALA A 135 10.42 -10.85 19.92
C ALA A 135 10.63 -10.45 18.44
N HIS A 136 9.61 -10.56 17.58
CA HIS A 136 9.73 -10.15 16.19
C HIS A 136 9.93 -8.62 16.12
N PRO A 137 11.04 -8.13 15.52
CA PRO A 137 11.45 -6.71 15.63
C PRO A 137 10.34 -5.72 15.27
N SER A 138 9.62 -5.98 14.18
CA SER A 138 8.58 -5.06 13.67
C SER A 138 7.21 -5.21 14.32
N ARG A 139 7.00 -6.16 15.24
CA ARG A 139 5.65 -6.46 15.76
C ARG A 139 5.06 -5.26 16.51
N GLN A 140 5.84 -4.65 17.41
CA GLN A 140 5.37 -3.53 18.20
C GLN A 140 5.10 -2.31 17.30
N GLN A 141 6.02 -2.01 16.38
CA GLN A 141 5.87 -0.93 15.41
C GLN A 141 4.58 -1.05 14.58
N MET A 142 4.23 -2.25 14.11
CA MET A 142 2.97 -2.46 13.38
C MET A 142 1.74 -2.27 14.28
N LEU A 143 1.79 -2.71 15.54
CA LEU A 143 0.66 -2.52 16.48
C LEU A 143 0.48 -1.04 16.82
N ASP A 144 1.57 -0.31 17.00
CA ASP A 144 1.54 1.13 17.27
C ASP A 144 0.97 1.89 16.07
N GLY A 145 1.38 1.55 14.84
CA GLY A 145 0.82 2.14 13.63
C GLY A 145 -0.66 1.82 13.44
N ILE A 146 -1.12 0.62 13.80
CA ILE A 146 -2.55 0.27 13.80
C ILE A 146 -3.31 1.12 14.83
N GLY A 147 -2.74 1.31 16.02
CA GLY A 147 -3.30 2.19 17.06
C GLY A 147 -3.41 3.63 16.57
N HIS A 148 -2.36 4.14 15.96
CA HIS A 148 -2.32 5.49 15.38
C HIS A 148 -3.38 5.68 14.29
N ALA A 149 -3.54 4.73 13.36
CA ALA A 149 -4.56 4.83 12.31
C ALA A 149 -5.99 4.94 12.89
N ARG A 150 -6.29 4.25 14.00
CA ARG A 150 -7.57 4.37 14.70
C ARG A 150 -7.76 5.75 15.34
N ILE A 151 -6.71 6.28 15.96
CA ILE A 151 -6.73 7.62 16.56
C ILE A 151 -6.98 8.67 15.48
N GLU A 152 -6.29 8.58 14.34
CA GLU A 152 -6.50 9.52 13.23
C GLU A 152 -7.93 9.46 12.69
N ALA A 153 -8.50 8.27 12.46
CA ALA A 153 -9.90 8.17 12.04
C ALA A 153 -10.88 8.75 13.08
N ALA A 154 -10.62 8.52 14.37
CA ALA A 154 -11.44 9.04 15.46
C ALA A 154 -11.44 10.57 15.53
N ARG A 155 -10.36 11.26 15.13
CA ARG A 155 -10.31 12.73 15.02
C ARG A 155 -11.37 13.29 14.07
N TYR A 156 -11.83 12.49 13.11
CA TYR A 156 -12.89 12.84 12.17
C TYR A 156 -14.27 12.27 12.55
N GLY A 157 -14.41 11.74 13.77
CA GLY A 157 -15.64 11.09 14.25
C GLY A 157 -15.91 9.72 13.60
N ILE A 158 -14.89 9.10 13.01
CA ILE A 158 -15.02 7.83 12.31
C ILE A 158 -14.53 6.71 13.23
N HIS A 159 -15.45 5.84 13.63
CA HIS A 159 -15.17 4.75 14.58
C HIS A 159 -15.38 3.38 13.94
N PRO A 160 -14.66 2.34 14.43
CA PRO A 160 -14.92 0.97 14.02
C PRO A 160 -16.38 0.59 14.38
N PRO A 161 -17.06 -0.19 13.52
CA PRO A 161 -18.35 -0.78 13.84
C PRO A 161 -18.30 -1.52 15.18
N GLU A 162 -19.38 -1.52 15.98
CA GLU A 162 -19.44 -2.14 17.31
C GLU A 162 -18.90 -3.59 17.35
N LYS A 163 -19.18 -4.36 16.30
CA LYS A 163 -18.74 -5.76 16.16
C LYS A 163 -17.21 -5.94 16.07
N LEU A 164 -16.48 -4.86 15.83
CA LEU A 164 -15.02 -4.83 15.61
C LEU A 164 -14.25 -4.10 16.72
N LYS A 165 -14.90 -3.61 17.79
CA LYS A 165 -14.26 -2.87 18.91
C LYS A 165 -13.44 -3.74 19.89
N ARG A 166 -12.97 -4.93 19.47
CA ARG A 166 -12.29 -5.90 20.34
C ARG A 166 -10.79 -5.64 20.50
#